data_AF-A0A920PYC5-F1
#
_entry.id   AF-A0A920PYC5-F1
#
_cell.length_a   1.000
_cell.length_b   1.000
_cell.length_c   1.000
_cell.angle_alpha   90.00
_cell.angle_beta   90.00
_cell.angle_gamma   90.00
#
_symmetry.space_group_name_H-M   'P 1'
#
loop_
_entity.id
_entity.type
_entity.pdbx_description
1 polymer ?
#
loop_
_entity_poly.entity_id
_entity_poly.type
_entity_poly.pdbx_seq_one_letter_code
_entity_poly.pdbx_strand_id
1 'polypeptide(L)'
;MKVFHISNTADAETILKDGFRDVMGFHHAGQEWTGVWVSSEPLAWSERQYLNSANTVFTIEIPEESIAEFEWVEEGKMIREWLIPAKLINSYGLPVVTDDY
;
A
#
# COMPACT_ATOMS: atom_id res chain seq x y z
N MET A 1 -10.38 -4.44 -8.04
CA MET A 1 -9.10 -5.18 -8.02
C MET A 1 -8.63 -5.36 -6.57
N LYS A 2 -7.73 -6.31 -6.33
CA LYS A 2 -7.08 -6.52 -5.04
C LYS A 2 -5.77 -5.73 -5.02
N VAL A 3 -5.55 -4.91 -4.00
CA VAL A 3 -4.27 -4.20 -3.79
C VAL A 3 -3.63 -4.63 -2.49
N PHE A 4 -2.33 -4.38 -2.35
CA PHE A 4 -1.52 -4.81 -1.23
C PHE A 4 -0.80 -3.64 -0.57
N HIS A 5 -0.67 -3.68 0.75
CA HIS A 5 0.12 -2.75 1.54
C HIS A 5 1.02 -3.53 2.48
N ILE A 6 2.25 -3.07 2.69
CA ILE A 6 3.16 -3.67 3.66
C ILE A 6 3.46 -2.66 4.74
N SER A 7 3.29 -3.12 5.97
CA SER A 7 3.62 -2.36 7.16
C SER A 7 4.47 -3.21 8.09
N ASN A 8 5.22 -2.55 8.98
CA ASN A 8 5.89 -3.27 10.05
C ASN A 8 4.85 -3.81 11.06
N THR A 9 5.23 -4.82 11.83
CA THR A 9 4.31 -5.45 12.80
C THR A 9 3.82 -4.51 13.89
N ALA A 10 4.56 -3.46 14.25
CA ALA A 10 4.16 -2.51 15.29
C ALA A 10 3.00 -1.60 14.82
N ASP A 11 3.03 -1.18 13.56
CA ASP A 11 1.98 -0.35 12.95
C ASP A 11 0.77 -1.20 12.53
N ALA A 12 0.96 -2.50 12.28
CA ALA A 12 -0.08 -3.43 11.85
C ALA A 12 -1.29 -3.47 12.79
N GLU A 13 -1.08 -3.51 14.11
CA GLU A 13 -2.18 -3.51 15.10
C GLU A 13 -3.04 -2.25 15.01
N THR A 14 -2.39 -1.11 14.73
CA THR A 14 -3.07 0.17 14.60
C THR A 14 -3.88 0.24 13.30
N ILE A 15 -3.30 -0.27 12.19
CA ILE A 15 -3.99 -0.35 10.90
C ILE A 15 -5.23 -1.25 10.99
N LEU A 16 -5.14 -2.38 11.69
CA LEU A 16 -6.27 -3.29 11.89
C LEU A 16 -7.41 -2.67 12.70
N LYS A 17 -7.07 -1.82 13.67
CA LYS A 17 -8.05 -1.21 14.57
C LYS A 17 -8.71 0.04 13.99
N ASP A 18 -7.90 0.93 13.43
CA ASP A 18 -8.31 2.29 13.05
C ASP A 18 -8.34 2.50 11.53
N GLY A 19 -7.89 1.51 10.74
CA GLY A 19 -7.67 1.64 9.31
C GLY A 19 -6.31 2.31 8.98
N PHE A 20 -6.07 2.54 7.70
CA PHE A 20 -4.86 3.21 7.25
C PHE A 20 -4.81 4.68 7.67
N ARG A 21 -3.60 5.24 7.71
CA ARG A 21 -3.36 6.67 7.95
C ARG A 21 -2.45 7.22 6.87
N ASP A 22 -2.68 8.47 6.50
CA ASP A 22 -1.81 9.16 5.55
C ASP A 22 -0.42 9.32 6.15
N VAL A 23 0.58 8.87 5.42
CA VAL A 23 1.98 9.11 5.74
C VAL A 23 2.56 10.09 4.71
N MET A 24 3.46 10.94 5.20
CA MET A 24 4.15 11.93 4.36
C MET A 24 5.59 11.48 4.10
N GLY A 25 6.09 11.76 2.92
CA GLY A 25 7.48 11.54 2.57
C GLY A 25 7.92 12.36 1.37
N PHE A 26 9.15 12.13 0.93
CA PHE A 26 9.76 12.81 -0.20
C PHE A 26 10.23 11.76 -1.20
N HIS A 27 9.86 11.92 -2.47
CA HIS A 27 10.45 11.16 -3.57
C HIS A 27 11.86 11.70 -3.86
N HIS A 28 12.72 10.90 -4.50
CA HIS A 28 14.12 11.23 -4.80
C HIS A 28 14.31 12.54 -5.58
N ALA A 29 13.28 13.01 -6.30
CA ALA A 29 13.25 14.29 -7.01
C ALA A 29 12.80 15.50 -6.14
N GLY A 30 12.59 15.31 -4.83
CA GLY A 30 12.12 16.36 -3.92
C GLY A 30 10.60 16.57 -3.92
N GLN A 31 9.84 15.72 -4.63
CA GLN A 31 8.39 15.79 -4.63
C GLN A 31 7.84 15.22 -3.32
N GLU A 32 7.16 16.07 -2.55
CA GLU A 32 6.39 15.64 -1.38
C GLU A 32 5.23 14.75 -1.82
N TRP A 33 5.01 13.71 -1.05
CA TRP A 33 3.88 12.82 -1.23
C TRP A 33 3.20 12.56 0.11
N THR A 34 1.88 12.43 0.05
CA THR A 34 1.02 12.14 1.20
C THR A 34 -0.01 11.11 0.79
N GLY A 35 -0.10 10.01 1.53
CA GLY A 35 -1.08 8.98 1.26
C GLY A 35 -0.68 7.63 1.85
N VAL A 36 -1.33 6.59 1.35
CA VAL A 36 -1.06 5.19 1.64
C VAL A 36 -0.53 4.55 0.37
N TRP A 37 0.67 4.01 0.43
CA TRP A 37 1.26 3.23 -0.65
C TRP A 37 0.58 1.87 -0.74
N VAL A 38 0.04 1.56 -1.92
CA VAL A 38 -0.45 0.23 -2.25
C VAL A 38 0.06 -0.23 -3.61
N SER A 39 0.15 -1.53 -3.80
CA SER A 39 0.67 -2.16 -5.00
C SER A 39 -0.29 -3.22 -5.55
N SER A 40 -0.12 -3.53 -6.83
CA SER A 40 -0.90 -4.54 -7.57
C SER A 40 -0.50 -5.97 -7.19
N GLU A 41 0.71 -6.13 -6.65
CA GLU A 41 1.27 -7.36 -6.12
C GLU A 41 1.87 -7.07 -4.74
N PRO A 42 1.97 -8.04 -3.82
CA PRO A 42 2.52 -7.83 -2.47
C PRO A 42 3.86 -7.09 -2.46
N LEU A 43 4.81 -7.54 -3.28
CA LEU A 43 6.11 -6.91 -3.52
C LEU A 43 6.65 -7.30 -4.89
N ALA A 44 7.50 -6.45 -5.47
CA ALA A 44 8.30 -6.85 -6.62
C ALA A 44 9.27 -7.98 -6.23
N TRP A 45 9.69 -8.79 -7.20
CA TRP A 45 10.61 -9.91 -6.96
C TRP A 45 11.86 -9.51 -6.15
N SER A 46 12.45 -8.37 -6.47
CA SER A 46 13.64 -7.83 -5.78
C SER A 46 13.41 -7.42 -4.33
N GLU A 47 12.16 -7.27 -3.91
CA GLU A 47 11.78 -6.75 -2.60
C GLU A 47 11.24 -7.86 -1.69
N ARG A 48 11.05 -9.08 -2.19
CA ARG A 48 10.52 -10.22 -1.42
C ARG A 48 11.28 -10.55 -0.14
N GLN A 49 12.52 -10.08 0.02
CA GLN A 49 13.26 -10.14 1.29
C GLN A 49 12.55 -9.44 2.46
N TYR A 50 11.65 -8.50 2.18
CA TYR A 50 10.81 -7.84 3.19
C TYR A 50 9.60 -8.68 3.62
N LEU A 51 9.29 -9.80 2.94
CA LEU A 51 8.30 -10.78 3.38
C LEU A 51 8.91 -11.66 4.48
N ASN A 52 9.07 -11.07 5.66
CA ASN A 52 9.60 -11.74 6.83
C ASN A 52 8.74 -11.39 8.07
N SER A 53 9.04 -12.02 9.21
CA SER A 53 8.25 -11.88 10.44
C SER A 53 8.23 -10.46 11.04
N ALA A 54 9.03 -9.53 10.54
CA ALA A 54 9.00 -8.13 10.97
C ALA A 54 7.94 -7.28 10.25
N ASN A 55 7.35 -7.82 9.17
CA ASN A 55 6.37 -7.13 8.34
C ASN A 55 5.06 -7.92 8.26
N THR A 56 3.98 -7.18 8.04
CA THR A 56 2.62 -7.69 7.80
C THR A 56 2.16 -7.20 6.44
N VAL A 57 1.64 -8.12 5.63
CA VAL A 57 1.01 -7.80 4.34
C VAL A 57 -0.49 -7.66 4.55
N PHE A 58 -1.00 -6.51 4.14
CA PHE A 58 -2.41 -6.17 4.12
C PHE A 58 -2.94 -6.22 2.70
N THR A 59 -4.23 -6.51 2.57
CA THR A 59 -4.94 -6.40 1.30
C THR A 59 -6.34 -5.84 1.48
N ILE A 60 -6.83 -5.18 0.43
CA ILE A 60 -8.16 -4.60 0.35
C ILE A 60 -8.65 -4.63 -1.10
N GLU A 61 -9.94 -4.84 -1.29
CA GLU A 61 -10.58 -4.78 -2.60
C GLU A 61 -11.07 -3.37 -2.90
N ILE A 62 -10.59 -2.79 -4.01
CA ILE A 62 -10.96 -1.44 -4.45
C ILE A 62 -11.18 -1.47 -5.96
N PRO A 63 -12.25 -0.87 -6.50
CA PRO A 63 -12.43 -0.71 -7.95
C PRO A 63 -11.26 0.10 -8.55
N GLU A 64 -10.67 -0.39 -9.64
CA GLU A 64 -9.47 0.23 -10.23
C GLU A 64 -9.77 1.67 -10.69
N GLU A 65 -10.96 1.89 -11.24
CA GLU A 65 -11.44 3.20 -11.66
C GLU A 65 -11.49 4.23 -10.52
N SER A 66 -11.57 3.78 -9.27
CA SER A 66 -11.58 4.66 -8.10
C SER A 66 -10.18 5.08 -7.66
N ILE A 67 -9.15 4.36 -8.11
CA ILE A 67 -7.76 4.60 -7.72
C ILE A 67 -6.86 4.98 -8.89
N ALA A 68 -7.35 4.88 -10.13
CA ALA A 68 -6.58 5.12 -11.35
C ALA A 68 -5.90 6.50 -11.39
N GLU A 69 -6.54 7.54 -10.85
CA GLU A 69 -5.96 8.89 -10.80
C GLU A 69 -4.78 9.02 -9.80
N PHE A 70 -4.66 8.08 -8.88
CA PHE A 70 -3.63 8.03 -7.84
C PHE A 70 -2.45 7.13 -8.23
N GLU A 71 -2.43 6.62 -9.47
CA GLU A 71 -1.35 5.75 -9.94
C GLU A 71 -0.04 6.51 -9.96
N TRP A 72 0.96 5.96 -9.28
CA TRP A 72 2.29 6.51 -9.23
C TRP A 72 3.17 5.78 -10.25
N VAL A 73 3.31 6.39 -11.43
CA VAL A 73 4.05 5.80 -12.55
C VAL A 73 5.53 6.16 -12.44
N GLU A 74 6.36 5.16 -12.18
CA GLU A 74 7.83 5.28 -12.17
C GLU A 74 8.47 4.42 -13.26
N GLU A 75 9.41 5.02 -14.01
CA GLU A 75 10.14 4.30 -15.06
C GLU A 75 10.95 3.13 -14.48
N GLY A 76 10.77 1.94 -15.07
CA GLY A 76 11.53 0.74 -14.69
C GLY A 76 10.92 -0.09 -13.56
N LYS A 77 9.83 0.36 -12.93
CA LYS A 77 9.05 -0.49 -12.01
C LYS A 77 8.20 -1.48 -12.80
N MET A 78 8.23 -2.75 -12.36
CA MET A 78 7.46 -3.83 -12.97
C MET A 78 6.07 -3.99 -12.36
N ILE A 79 5.89 -3.54 -11.11
CA ILE A 79 4.62 -3.56 -10.40
C ILE A 79 4.00 -2.16 -10.46
N ARG A 80 2.67 -2.11 -10.57
CA ARG A 80 1.91 -0.87 -10.47
C ARG A 80 1.69 -0.53 -9.01
N GLU A 81 1.84 0.75 -8.70
CA GLU A 81 1.68 1.31 -7.36
C GLU A 81 0.79 2.53 -7.40
N TRP A 82 0.09 2.76 -6.29
CA TRP A 82 -0.78 3.90 -6.10
C TRP A 82 -0.47 4.54 -4.76
N LEU A 83 -0.61 5.87 -4.73
CA LEU A 83 -0.56 6.65 -3.51
C LEU A 83 -1.95 7.20 -3.20
N ILE A 84 -2.71 6.45 -2.41
CA ILE A 84 -4.15 6.70 -2.21
C ILE A 84 -4.36 7.41 -0.87
N PRO A 85 -5.21 8.46 -0.80
CA PRO A 85 -5.60 9.04 0.49
C PRO A 85 -6.21 7.99 1.43
N ALA A 86 -5.77 7.96 2.68
CA ALA A 86 -6.22 7.03 3.71
C ALA A 86 -7.75 7.04 3.87
N LYS A 87 -8.36 8.23 3.77
CA LYS A 87 -9.82 8.39 3.82
C LYS A 87 -10.53 7.64 2.69
N LEU A 88 -9.95 7.60 1.49
CA LEU A 88 -10.53 6.91 0.35
C LEU A 88 -10.39 5.41 0.49
N ILE A 89 -9.19 4.89 0.78
CA ILE A 89 -8.97 3.44 0.96
C ILE A 89 -9.81 2.87 2.10
N ASN A 90 -9.89 3.56 3.23
CA ASN A 90 -10.71 3.14 4.38
C ASN A 90 -12.22 3.17 4.09
N SER A 91 -12.67 3.89 3.05
CA SER A 91 -14.09 3.89 2.66
C SER A 91 -14.57 2.55 2.08
N TYR A 92 -13.64 1.70 1.64
CA TYR A 92 -13.93 0.35 1.14
C TYR A 92 -13.91 -0.72 2.24
N GLY A 93 -13.59 -0.32 3.48
CA GLY A 93 -13.55 -1.21 4.65
C GLY A 93 -12.17 -1.25 5.30
N LEU A 94 -12.07 -2.07 6.34
CA LEU A 94 -10.80 -2.35 6.99
C LEU A 94 -9.97 -3.33 6.15
N PRO A 95 -8.65 -3.16 6.07
CA PRO A 95 -7.79 -4.11 5.38
C PRO A 95 -7.74 -5.44 6.13
N VAL A 96 -7.44 -6.52 5.40
CA VAL A 96 -7.23 -7.86 5.96
C VAL A 96 -5.77 -8.28 5.83
N VAL A 97 -5.25 -9.00 6.83
CA VAL A 97 -3.91 -9.61 6.74
C VAL A 97 -3.97 -10.78 5.76
N THR A 98 -2.91 -10.95 4.97
CA THR A 98 -2.82 -12.00 3.96
C THR A 98 -1.43 -12.61 3.88
N ASP A 99 -1.37 -13.94 3.73
CA ASP A 99 -0.15 -14.70 3.43
C ASP A 99 -0.06 -15.07 1.92
N ASP A 100 -0.96 -14.51 1.11
CA ASP A 100 -1.08 -14.70 -0.34
C ASP A 100 -0.04 -13.87 -1.09
N TYR A 101 1.22 -14.34 -1.10
CA TYR A 101 2.38 -13.69 -1.74
C TYR A 101 3.40 -14.66 -2.36
#